data_AF-A0A933ZVL3-F1
#
_entry.id   AF-A0A933ZVL3-F1
#
_cell.length_a   1.000
_cell.length_b   1.000
_cell.length_c   1.000
_cell.angle_alpha   90.00
_cell.angle_beta   90.00
_cell.angle_gamma   90.00
#
_symmetry.space_group_name_H-M   'P 1'
#
loop_
_entity.id
_entity.type
_entity.pdbx_description
1 polymer ?
#
loop_
_entity_poly.entity_id
_entity_poly.type
_entity_poly.pdbx_seq_one_letter_code
_entity_poly.pdbx_strand_id
1 'polypeptide(L)'
;PDPARGGACKRVLLLLRWMIRGGGGGDPIDRGCWTGVPTSALLVPLETHVARISLQLGHTRRRDVTWATAEDVTASLRRIDPQDPVRYDFALCHLGMSGACPRRRSRSACGGCALKGACIRFC
;
A
#
# COMPACT_ATOMS: atom_id res chain seq x y z
N PRO A 1 -18.72 3.69 3.00
CA PRO A 1 -18.02 2.61 2.28
C PRO A 1 -18.21 1.33 3.08
N ASP A 2 -18.79 0.30 2.47
CA ASP A 2 -19.14 -0.94 3.15
C ASP A 2 -18.26 -2.07 2.60
N PRO A 3 -17.44 -2.74 3.43
CA PRO A 3 -16.63 -3.86 2.97
C PRO A 3 -17.50 -5.01 2.45
N ALA A 4 -18.68 -5.24 3.04
CA ALA A 4 -19.63 -6.25 2.59
C ALA A 4 -20.23 -5.93 1.20
N ARG A 5 -20.14 -4.67 0.78
CA ARG A 5 -20.51 -4.22 -0.58
C ARG A 5 -19.28 -4.00 -1.48
N GLY A 6 -18.12 -4.57 -1.11
CA GLY A 6 -16.90 -4.58 -1.91
C GLY A 6 -16.05 -3.31 -1.84
N GLY A 7 -16.41 -2.31 -1.02
CA GLY A 7 -15.59 -1.10 -0.88
C GLY A 7 -14.25 -1.38 -0.19
N ALA A 8 -13.15 -0.81 -0.69
CA ALA A 8 -11.83 -0.95 -0.07
C ALA A 8 -11.68 -0.28 1.32
N CYS A 9 -12.70 0.41 1.81
CA CYS A 9 -12.75 1.04 3.15
C CYS A 9 -11.55 1.92 3.52
N LYS A 10 -10.86 2.52 2.54
CA LYS A 10 -9.70 3.41 2.70
C LYS A 10 -9.76 4.32 3.93
N ARG A 11 -10.86 5.06 4.10
CA ARG A 11 -11.00 6.06 5.19
C ARG A 11 -10.95 5.41 6.58
N VAL A 12 -11.59 4.26 6.73
CA VAL A 12 -11.59 3.50 7.99
C VAL A 12 -10.20 2.90 8.22
N LEU A 13 -9.59 2.32 7.20
CA LEU A 13 -8.24 1.76 7.31
C LEU A 13 -7.17 2.83 7.62
N LEU A 14 -7.29 4.05 7.08
CA LEU A 14 -6.44 5.19 7.44
C LEU A 14 -6.62 5.60 8.90
N LEU A 15 -7.87 5.69 9.37
CA LEU A 15 -8.13 5.97 10.78
C LEU A 15 -7.49 4.91 11.67
N LEU A 16 -7.70 3.63 11.37
CA LEU A 16 -7.09 2.54 12.12
C LEU A 16 -5.56 2.63 12.11
N ARG A 17 -4.95 2.89 10.94
CA ARG A 17 -3.51 3.12 10.85
C ARG A 17 -3.06 4.23 11.79
N TRP A 18 -3.66 5.43 11.72
CA TRP A 18 -3.26 6.56 12.57
C TRP A 18 -3.42 6.29 14.06
N MET A 19 -4.46 5.55 14.46
CA MET A 19 -4.72 5.31 15.86
C MET A 19 -3.85 4.18 16.43
N ILE A 20 -3.56 3.14 15.64
CA ILE A 20 -2.84 1.93 16.08
C ILE A 20 -1.33 2.04 15.88
N ARG A 21 -0.89 2.61 14.74
CA ARG A 21 0.52 2.79 14.43
C ARG A 21 1.01 4.08 15.10
N GLY A 22 2.16 4.08 15.77
CA GLY A 22 2.72 5.30 16.38
C GLY A 22 3.61 5.13 17.62
N GLY A 23 3.97 3.92 18.02
CA GLY A 23 5.00 3.70 19.04
C GLY A 23 6.42 3.72 18.45
N GLY A 24 7.30 4.60 18.96
CA GLY A 24 8.76 4.42 18.89
C GLY A 24 9.44 4.50 17.52
N GLY A 25 8.94 5.30 16.57
CA GLY A 25 9.56 5.50 15.26
C GLY A 25 8.61 5.49 14.05
N GLY A 26 7.31 5.63 14.28
CA GLY A 26 6.29 5.77 13.23
C GLY A 26 6.32 7.12 12.51
N ASP A 27 5.51 7.24 11.46
CA ASP A 27 5.27 8.49 10.72
C ASP A 27 4.73 9.57 11.68
N PRO A 28 5.15 10.84 11.61
CA PRO A 28 4.63 11.91 12.48
C PRO A 28 3.10 12.06 12.49
N ILE A 29 2.40 11.57 11.46
CA ILE A 29 0.94 11.57 11.39
C ILE A 29 0.28 10.41 12.16
N ASP A 30 1.02 9.33 12.43
CA ASP A 30 0.57 8.11 13.09
C ASP A 30 0.65 8.30 14.62
N ARG A 31 -0.50 8.49 15.29
CA ARG A 31 -0.60 8.83 16.73
C ARG A 31 -0.31 7.67 17.67
N GLY A 32 -0.69 6.44 17.30
CA GLY A 32 -0.39 5.23 18.07
C GLY A 32 -1.00 5.16 19.46
N CYS A 33 -2.08 5.88 19.73
CA CYS A 33 -2.72 5.88 21.06
C CYS A 33 -3.55 4.62 21.34
N TRP A 34 -3.78 3.74 20.37
CA TRP A 34 -4.45 2.46 20.54
C TRP A 34 -3.44 1.31 20.57
N THR A 35 -3.10 0.85 21.77
CA THR A 35 -2.05 -0.16 22.00
C THR A 35 -2.55 -1.60 22.06
N GLY A 36 -3.89 -1.80 22.06
CA GLY A 36 -4.50 -3.13 22.17
C GLY A 36 -4.54 -3.95 20.88
N VAL A 37 -4.09 -3.39 19.76
CA VAL A 37 -4.09 -4.06 18.44
C VAL A 37 -2.68 -3.94 17.85
N PRO A 38 -2.06 -5.03 17.38
CA PRO A 38 -0.74 -4.95 16.76
C PRO A 38 -0.82 -4.35 15.35
N THR A 39 0.22 -3.62 14.94
CA THR A 39 0.32 -3.03 13.59
C THR A 39 0.24 -4.09 12.47
N SER A 40 0.70 -5.32 12.74
CA SER A 40 0.65 -6.45 11.82
C SER A 40 -0.77 -6.89 11.44
N ALA A 41 -1.77 -6.53 12.25
CA ALA A 41 -3.19 -6.79 11.99
C ALA A 41 -3.83 -5.77 11.04
N LEU A 42 -3.16 -4.66 10.73
CA LEU A 42 -3.69 -3.63 9.84
C LEU A 42 -3.70 -4.11 8.38
N LEU A 43 -4.65 -3.57 7.61
CA LEU A 43 -4.70 -3.68 6.16
C LEU A 43 -4.31 -2.34 5.52
N VAL A 44 -3.68 -2.43 4.34
CA VAL A 44 -3.30 -1.25 3.57
C VAL A 44 -4.54 -0.41 3.24
N PRO A 45 -4.51 0.91 3.49
CA PRO A 45 -5.58 1.82 3.08
C PRO A 45 -5.59 2.00 1.56
N LEU A 46 -6.17 1.02 0.87
CA LEU A 46 -6.09 0.90 -0.57
C LEU A 46 -6.87 2.03 -1.28
N GLU A 47 -6.19 2.68 -2.22
CA GLU A 47 -6.77 3.62 -3.17
C GLU A 47 -6.18 3.43 -4.58
N THR A 48 -6.55 4.24 -5.56
CA THR A 48 -6.25 4.00 -6.98
C THR A 48 -4.75 4.07 -7.31
N HIS A 49 -3.97 4.93 -6.66
CA HIS A 49 -2.52 5.01 -6.87
C HIS A 49 -1.80 3.81 -6.24
N VAL A 50 -2.08 3.46 -4.99
CA VAL A 50 -1.56 2.27 -4.30
C VAL A 50 -1.93 1.01 -5.08
N ALA A 51 -3.21 0.83 -5.45
CA ALA A 51 -3.64 -0.35 -6.20
C ALA A 51 -2.88 -0.49 -7.53
N ARG A 52 -2.70 0.62 -8.26
CA ARG A 52 -1.97 0.63 -9.52
C ARG A 52 -0.49 0.27 -9.33
N ILE A 53 0.19 0.92 -8.38
CA ILE A 53 1.61 0.66 -8.14
C ILE A 53 1.81 -0.76 -7.63
N SER A 54 0.96 -1.23 -6.72
CA SER A 54 0.96 -2.62 -6.25
C SER A 54 0.79 -3.63 -7.38
N LEU A 55 -0.09 -3.36 -8.36
CA LEU A 55 -0.20 -4.19 -9.56
C LEU A 55 1.07 -4.17 -10.42
N GLN A 56 1.72 -3.01 -10.56
CA GLN A 56 2.97 -2.87 -11.35
C GLN A 56 4.18 -3.54 -10.67
N LEU A 57 4.17 -3.65 -9.35
CA LEU A 57 5.20 -4.32 -8.54
C LEU A 57 4.86 -5.79 -8.24
N GLY A 58 3.71 -6.29 -8.70
CA GLY A 58 3.33 -7.70 -8.51
C GLY A 58 2.83 -8.05 -7.11
N HIS A 59 2.44 -7.07 -6.30
CA HIS A 59 1.80 -7.30 -4.99
C HIS A 59 0.36 -7.82 -5.13
N THR A 60 -0.27 -7.64 -6.28
CA THR A 60 -1.58 -8.19 -6.61
C THR A 60 -1.70 -8.41 -8.11
N ARG A 61 -2.62 -9.28 -8.54
CA ARG A 61 -3.06 -9.42 -9.94
C ARG A 61 -4.40 -8.74 -10.22
N ARG A 62 -5.06 -8.24 -9.18
CA ARG A 62 -6.37 -7.58 -9.23
C ARG A 62 -6.28 -6.18 -9.83
N ARG A 63 -7.37 -5.72 -10.46
CA ARG A 63 -7.44 -4.41 -11.15
C ARG A 63 -8.49 -3.48 -10.55
N ASP A 64 -9.21 -3.96 -9.54
CA ASP A 64 -10.26 -3.30 -8.80
C ASP A 64 -9.74 -2.78 -7.45
N VAL A 65 -10.42 -1.76 -6.91
CA VAL A 65 -10.10 -1.15 -5.61
C VAL A 65 -11.11 -1.64 -4.59
N THR A 66 -10.96 -2.91 -4.19
CA THR A 66 -11.87 -3.60 -3.27
C THR A 66 -11.14 -4.09 -2.02
N TRP A 67 -11.91 -4.56 -1.04
CA TRP A 67 -11.36 -5.18 0.18
C TRP A 67 -10.42 -6.36 -0.14
N ALA A 68 -10.83 -7.22 -1.07
CA ALA A 68 -10.02 -8.37 -1.50
C ALA A 68 -8.68 -7.93 -2.11
N THR A 69 -8.63 -6.81 -2.83
CA THR A 69 -7.37 -6.24 -3.30
C THR A 69 -6.53 -5.71 -2.15
N ALA A 70 -7.13 -5.09 -1.13
CA ALA A 70 -6.40 -4.60 0.04
C ALA A 70 -5.77 -5.76 0.82
N GLU A 71 -6.48 -6.88 0.96
CA GLU A 71 -5.97 -8.11 1.57
C GLU A 71 -4.80 -8.70 0.78
N ASP A 72 -4.92 -8.83 -0.55
CA ASP A 72 -3.87 -9.38 -1.42
C ASP A 72 -2.58 -8.55 -1.36
N VAL A 73 -2.73 -7.23 -1.47
CA VAL A 73 -1.60 -6.29 -1.34
C VAL A 73 -0.97 -6.38 0.05
N THR A 74 -1.77 -6.38 1.11
CA THR A 74 -1.25 -6.47 2.48
C THR A 74 -0.53 -7.80 2.72
N ALA A 75 -1.09 -8.91 2.23
CA ALA A 75 -0.45 -10.22 2.33
C ALA A 75 0.90 -10.25 1.62
N SER A 76 1.02 -9.60 0.44
CA SER A 76 2.30 -9.47 -0.23
C SER A 76 3.30 -8.61 0.54
N LEU A 77 2.87 -7.48 1.11
CA LEU A 77 3.76 -6.59 1.87
C LEU A 77 4.18 -7.20 3.22
N ARG A 78 3.33 -8.04 3.82
CA ARG A 78 3.65 -8.82 5.02
C ARG A 78 4.83 -9.78 4.82
N ARG A 79 5.10 -10.21 3.58
CA ARG A 79 6.31 -10.99 3.25
C ARG A 79 7.59 -10.14 3.30
N ILE A 80 7.48 -8.81 3.23
CA ILE A 80 8.60 -7.88 3.28
C ILE A 80 8.82 -7.41 4.73
N ASP A 81 7.76 -6.95 5.39
CA ASP A 81 7.77 -6.60 6.80
C ASP A 81 6.53 -7.21 7.49
N PRO A 82 6.70 -8.31 8.25
CA PRO A 82 5.59 -8.97 8.90
C PRO A 82 5.07 -8.20 10.12
N GLN A 83 5.85 -7.29 10.69
CA GLN A 83 5.48 -6.51 11.87
C GLN A 83 4.68 -5.26 11.50
N ASP A 84 5.01 -4.65 10.36
CA ASP A 84 4.36 -3.43 9.87
C ASP A 84 4.13 -3.47 8.35
N PRO A 85 3.22 -4.31 7.84
CA PRO A 85 2.97 -4.44 6.40
C PRO A 85 2.37 -3.17 5.79
N VAL A 86 1.75 -2.30 6.59
CA VAL A 86 1.09 -1.09 6.11
C VAL A 86 2.05 0.08 5.92
N ARG A 87 3.31 -0.01 6.39
CA ARG A 87 4.30 1.07 6.28
C ARG A 87 4.58 1.60 4.88
N TYR A 88 4.31 0.79 3.87
CA TYR A 88 4.64 1.07 2.48
C TYR A 88 3.56 1.86 1.75
N ASP A 89 2.35 1.95 2.31
CA ASP A 89 1.19 2.58 1.66
C ASP A 89 1.48 4.02 1.21
N PHE A 90 2.15 4.82 2.05
CA PHE A 90 2.53 6.19 1.74
C PHE A 90 3.49 6.26 0.56
N ALA A 91 4.55 5.45 0.57
CA ALA A 91 5.53 5.41 -0.51
C ALA A 91 4.92 4.96 -1.84
N LEU A 92 4.06 3.93 -1.80
CA LEU A 92 3.33 3.42 -2.97
C LEU A 92 2.38 4.48 -3.54
N CYS A 93 1.62 5.15 -2.66
CA CYS A 93 0.72 6.23 -3.03
C CYS A 93 1.49 7.39 -3.67
N HIS A 94 2.56 7.86 -3.01
CA HIS A 94 3.34 9.01 -3.47
C HIS A 94 4.05 8.74 -4.79
N LEU A 95 4.64 7.56 -4.98
CA LEU A 95 5.20 7.13 -6.27
C LEU A 95 4.13 7.11 -7.37
N GLY A 96 2.89 6.74 -7.00
CA GLY A 96 1.78 6.72 -7.92
C GLY A 96 1.20 8.10 -8.24
N MET A 97 1.34 9.09 -7.35
CA MET A 97 0.88 10.47 -7.52
C MET A 97 1.91 11.34 -8.25
N SER A 98 3.21 11.18 -7.95
CA SER A 98 4.29 12.02 -8.49
C SER A 98 4.50 11.91 -9.99
N GLY A 99 3.91 10.89 -10.64
CA GLY A 99 4.10 10.61 -12.06
C GLY A 99 5.43 9.93 -12.39
N ALA A 100 6.33 9.75 -11.42
CA ALA A 100 7.62 9.09 -11.62
C ALA A 100 7.48 7.63 -12.07
N CYS A 101 6.39 6.95 -11.67
CA CYS A 101 6.01 5.65 -12.20
C CYS A 101 4.84 5.77 -13.20
N PRO A 102 5.13 5.87 -14.52
CA PRO A 102 4.10 6.03 -15.54
C PRO A 102 3.22 4.79 -15.68
N ARG A 103 1.99 4.98 -16.21
CA ARG A 103 1.04 3.88 -16.45
C ARG A 103 1.52 2.89 -17.52
N ARG A 104 2.25 3.39 -18.51
CA ARG A 104 2.90 2.60 -19.55
C ARG A 104 4.40 2.69 -19.35
N ARG A 105 5.11 1.61 -19.70
CA ARG A 105 6.58 1.59 -19.67
C ARG A 105 7.14 2.77 -20.47
N SER A 106 8.07 3.49 -19.87
CA SER A 106 8.81 4.57 -20.51
C SER A 106 10.29 4.32 -20.30
N ARG A 107 11.09 4.33 -21.37
CA ARG A 107 12.53 4.09 -21.25
C ARG A 107 13.22 5.19 -20.44
N SER A 108 12.79 6.45 -20.60
CA SER A 108 13.35 7.58 -19.86
C SER A 108 13.03 7.52 -18.37
N ALA A 109 11.76 7.28 -18.01
CA ALA A 109 11.36 7.24 -16.61
C ALA A 109 11.81 5.94 -15.90
N CYS A 110 11.70 4.80 -16.58
CA CYS A 110 11.94 3.51 -15.94
C CYS A 110 13.43 3.09 -15.99
N GLY A 111 14.25 3.69 -16.86
CA GLY A 111 15.66 3.34 -17.05
C GLY A 111 16.50 3.38 -15.78
N GLY A 112 16.30 4.41 -14.95
CA GLY A 112 16.96 4.60 -13.65
C GLY A 112 16.07 4.34 -12.43
N CYS A 113 14.94 3.66 -12.60
CA CYS A 113 14.01 3.41 -11.50
C CYS A 113 14.61 2.46 -10.46
N ALA A 114 14.69 2.88 -9.20
CA ALA A 114 15.20 2.06 -8.09
C ALA A 114 14.43 0.73 -7.88
N LEU A 115 13.16 0.69 -8.29
CA LEU A 115 12.30 -0.50 -8.18
C LEU A 115 12.32 -1.38 -9.43
N LYS A 116 13.21 -1.13 -10.40
CA LYS A 116 13.25 -1.85 -11.68
C LYS A 116 13.33 -3.37 -11.50
N GLY A 117 14.10 -3.86 -10.53
CA GLY A 117 14.24 -5.29 -10.26
C GLY A 117 12.99 -5.96 -9.67
N ALA A 118 12.11 -5.19 -9.04
CA ALA A 118 10.85 -5.69 -8.47
C ALA A 118 9.63 -5.44 -9.39
N CYS A 119 9.76 -4.58 -10.39
CA CYS A 119 8.66 -4.19 -11.25
C CYS A 119 8.36 -5.27 -12.30
N ILE A 120 7.19 -5.90 -12.22
CA ILE A 120 6.79 -7.00 -13.13
C ILE A 120 6.49 -6.54 -14.56
N ARG A 121 6.54 -5.23 -14.83
CA ARG A 121 6.47 -4.67 -16.19
C ARG A 121 7.84 -4.64 -16.89
N PHE A 122 8.90 -5.07 -16.20
CA PHE A 122 10.25 -5.23 -16.75
C PHE A 122 10.60 -6.65 -17.18
N CYS A 123 9.77 -7.65 -16.85
CA CYS A 123 9.83 -8.98 -17.46
C CYS A 123 9.24 -8.97 -18.87
#